data_AF-C5LAR6-F1
#
_entry.id   AF-C5LAR6-F1
#
_cell.length_a   1.000
_cell.length_b   1.000
_cell.length_c   1.000
_cell.angle_alpha   90.00
_cell.angle_beta   90.00
_cell.angle_gamma   90.00
#
_symmetry.space_group_name_H-M   'P 1'
#
loop_
_entity.id
_entity.type
_entity.pdbx_description
1 polymer ?
#
loop_
_entity_poly.entity_id
_entity_poly.type
_entity_poly.pdbx_seq_one_letter_code
_entity_poly.pdbx_strand_id
1 'polypeptide(L)' 'MSEFDTYAAGTITPVLSRALADLYQQEHGSVEPVEYLSNWLKLWAEAQVSEQEREVKARKQLQYTKTVDAE' A
#
# COMPACT_ATOMS: atom_id res chain seq x y z
N MET A 1 9.23 -22.78 4.58
CA MET A 1 9.19 -21.42 4.01
C MET A 1 8.97 -20.47 5.17
N SER A 2 9.78 -19.43 5.33
CA SER A 2 9.68 -18.53 6.48
C SER A 2 8.48 -17.59 6.35
N GLU A 3 8.01 -17.04 7.48
CA GLU A 3 6.97 -16.00 7.49
C GLU A 3 7.41 -14.77 6.68
N PHE A 4 8.70 -14.46 6.74
CA PHE A 4 9.31 -13.41 5.91
C PHE A 4 9.22 -13.72 4.42
N ASP A 5 9.50 -14.95 3.99
CA ASP A 5 9.39 -15.35 2.58
C ASP A 5 7.96 -15.23 2.06
N THR A 6 6.99 -15.57 2.93
CA THR A 6 5.55 -15.49 2.60
C THR A 6 5.10 -14.04 2.48
N TYR A 7 5.53 -13.19 3.43
CA TYR A 7 5.25 -11.76 3.39
C TYR A 7 5.91 -11.06 2.19
N ALA A 8 7.17 -11.39 1.92
CA ALA A 8 7.92 -10.87 0.78
C ALA A 8 7.26 -11.25 -0.54
N ALA A 9 6.89 -12.52 -0.73
CA ALA A 9 6.23 -12.99 -1.95
C ALA A 9 4.82 -12.39 -2.15
N GLY A 10 4.04 -12.24 -1.07
CA GLY A 10 2.66 -11.75 -1.15
C GLY A 10 2.53 -10.23 -1.23
N THR A 11 3.47 -9.48 -0.65
CA THR A 11 3.33 -8.02 -0.48
C THR A 11 4.47 -7.24 -1.14
N ILE A 12 5.74 -7.60 -0.87
CA ILE A 12 6.88 -6.80 -1.30
C ILE A 12 7.17 -7.00 -2.80
N THR A 13 7.20 -8.25 -3.26
CA THR A 13 7.53 -8.59 -4.66
C THR A 13 6.56 -7.97 -5.67
N PRO A 14 5.22 -8.02 -5.49
CA PRO A 14 4.28 -7.38 -6.42
C PRO A 14 4.43 -5.86 -6.48
N VAL A 15 4.66 -5.22 -5.33
CA VAL A 15 4.81 -3.77 -5.19
C VAL A 15 6.07 -3.27 -5.89
N LEU A 16 7.21 -3.94 -5.66
CA LEU A 16 8.46 -3.62 -6.36
C LEU A 16 8.38 -3.88 -7.86
N SER A 17 7.73 -4.98 -8.28
CA SER A 17 7.56 -5.30 -9.70
C SER A 17 6.77 -4.23 -10.43
N ARG A 18 5.72 -3.69 -9.79
CA ARG A 18 4.93 -2.57 -10.33
C ARG A 18 5.77 -1.30 -10.43
N ALA A 19 6.49 -0.93 -9.38
CA ALA A 19 7.34 0.26 -9.38
C ALA A 19 8.42 0.22 -10.48
N LEU A 20 9.00 -0.96 -10.72
CA LEU A 20 9.97 -1.18 -11.81
C LEU A 20 9.32 -1.12 -13.20
N ALA A 21 8.11 -1.65 -13.35
CA ALA A 21 7.37 -1.54 -14.61
C ALA A 21 7.00 -0.08 -14.92
N ASP A 22 6.54 0.67 -13.91
CA ASP A 22 6.23 2.10 -14.04
C ASP A 22 7.48 2.89 -14.42
N LEU A 23 8.63 2.61 -13.79
CA LEU A 23 9.92 3.20 -14.13
C LEU A 23 10.36 2.87 -15.58
N TYR A 24 10.19 1.62 -16.02
CA TYR A 24 10.54 1.20 -17.37
C TYR A 24 9.64 1.86 -18.44
N GLN A 25 8.38 2.12 -18.11
CA GLN A 25 7.44 2.82 -19.00
C GLN A 25 7.65 4.33 -19.06
N GLN A 26 8.27 4.93 -18.05
CA GLN A 26 8.69 6.32 -18.10
C GLN A 26 9.91 6.45 -19.02
N GLU A 27 9.66 6.71 -20.31
CA GLU A 27 10.70 7.00 -21.31
C GLU A 27 11.72 8.02 -20.78
N HIS A 28 12.94 7.56 -20.47
CA HIS A 28 14.20 8.31 -20.37
C HIS A 28 14.15 9.78 -19.90
N GLY A 29 13.28 10.11 -18.93
CA GLY A 29 13.10 11.47 -18.46
C GLY A 29 13.83 11.70 -17.14
N SER A 30 15.12 12.08 -17.19
CA SER A 30 15.94 12.78 -16.16
C SER A 30 15.91 12.35 -14.68
N VAL A 31 15.04 11.44 -14.25
CA VAL A 31 14.85 11.06 -12.85
C VAL A 31 15.74 9.86 -12.59
N GLU A 32 16.62 10.00 -11.60
CA GLU A 32 17.45 8.91 -11.12
C GLU A 32 16.56 7.73 -10.70
N PRO A 33 16.71 6.54 -11.30
CA PRO A 33 15.89 5.35 -11.03
C PRO A 33 15.69 5.03 -9.54
N VAL A 34 16.75 5.20 -8.76
CA VAL A 34 16.74 4.94 -7.31
C VAL A 34 15.88 5.96 -6.57
N GLU A 35 15.93 7.24 -6.96
CA GLU A 35 15.14 8.30 -6.36
C GLU A 35 13.65 8.12 -6.69
N TYR A 36 13.34 7.76 -7.94
CA TYR A 36 11.98 7.40 -8.35
C TYR A 36 11.41 6.27 -7.49
N LEU A 37 12.12 5.13 -7.43
CA LEU A 37 11.68 3.96 -6.67
C LEU A 37 11.53 4.28 -5.18
N SER A 38 12.45 5.05 -4.60
CA SER A 38 12.39 5.44 -3.19
C SER A 38 11.16 6.31 -2.90
N ASN A 39 10.86 7.29 -3.76
CA ASN A 39 9.71 8.17 -3.60
C ASN A 39 8.39 7.43 -3.83
N TRP A 40 8.33 6.56 -4.85
CA TRP A 40 7.16 5.73 -5.13
C TRP A 40 6.84 4.80 -3.96
N LEU A 41 7.86 4.15 -3.36
CA LEU A 41 7.68 3.26 -2.21
C LEU A 41 7.20 3.99 -0.95
N LYS A 42 7.70 5.21 -0.70
CA LYS A 42 7.22 6.05 0.39
C LYS A 42 5.73 6.37 0.22
N LEU A 43 5.33 6.83 -0.95
CA LEU A 43 3.92 7.14 -1.25
C LEU A 43 3.02 5.91 -1.13
N TRP A 44 3.49 4.74 -1.58
CA TRP A 44 2.74 3.50 -1.42
C TRP A 44 2.55 3.15 0.06
N ALA A 45 3.61 3.23 0.88
CA ALA A 45 3.53 2.95 2.31
C ALA A 45 2.58 3.93 3.04
N GLU A 46 2.64 5.22 2.72
CA GLU A 46 1.72 6.23 3.26
C GLU A 46 0.26 5.95 2.87
N ALA A 47 0.02 5.52 1.63
CA ALA A 47 -1.31 5.14 1.17
C ALA A 47 -1.87 3.93 1.93
N GLN A 48 -1.04 2.93 2.22
CA GLN A 48 -1.45 1.75 3.02
C GLN A 48 -1.84 2.12 4.44
N VAL A 49 -1.12 3.03 5.09
CA VAL A 49 -1.48 3.53 6.43
C VAL A 49 -2.83 4.25 6.38
N SER A 50 -3.04 5.12 5.40
CA SER A 50 -4.30 5.86 5.22
C SER A 50 -5.50 4.95 4.94
N GLU A 51 -5.31 3.87 4.17
CA GLU A 51 -6.34 2.88 3.90
C GLU A 51 -6.70 2.09 5.16
N GLN A 52 -5.70 1.65 5.92
CA GLN A 52 -5.91 0.97 7.20
C GLN A 52 -6.65 1.86 8.20
N GLU A 53 -6.29 3.14 8.30
CA GLU A 53 -7.01 4.10 9.15
C GLU A 53 -8.47 4.30 8.71
N ARG A 54 -8.71 4.33 7.39
CA ARG A 54 -10.07 4.40 6.82
C ARG A 54 -10.88 3.15 7.14
N GLU A 55 -10.29 1.97 7.01
CA GLU A 55 -10.95 0.72 7.40
C GLU A 55 -11.29 0.68 8.89
N VAL A 56 -10.36 1.09 9.76
CA VAL A 56 -10.59 1.15 11.21
C VAL A 56 -11.75 2.11 11.53
N LYS A 57 -11.80 3.28 10.87
CA LYS A 57 -12.91 4.23 11.03
C LYS A 57 -14.24 3.65 10.54
N ALA A 58 -14.26 3.01 9.36
CA ALA A 58 -15.46 2.37 8.82
C ALA A 58 -15.97 1.25 9.73
N ARG A 59 -15.07 0.41 10.27
CA ARG A 59 -15.42 -0.64 11.23
C ARG A 59 -16.01 -0.08 12.52
N LYS A 60 -15.44 1.01 13.06
CA LYS A 60 -16.01 1.70 14.24
C LYS A 60 -17.40 2.23 13.94
N GLN A 61 -17.62 2.88 12.80
CA GLN A 61 -18.94 3.38 12.41
C GLN A 61 -19.98 2.25 12.33
N LEU A 62 -19.64 1.12 11.71
CA LEU A 62 -20.55 -0.03 11.61
C LEU A 62 -20.92 -0.63 13.00
N GLN A 63 -20.02 -0.57 13.98
CA GLN A 63 -20.33 -0.99 15.36
C GLN A 63 -21.31 -0.04 16.03
N TYR A 64 -21.12 1.29 15.87
CA TYR A 64 -22.03 2.29 16.43
C TYR A 64 -23.42 2.23 15.78
N THR A 65 -23.53 1.95 14.48
CA THR A 65 -24.84 1.80 13.82
C THR A 65 -25.59 0.58 14.35
N LYS A 66 -24.91 -0.56 14.57
CA LYS A 66 -25.54 -1.76 15.16
C LYS A 66 -26.03 -1.59 16.59
N THR A 67 -25.44 -0.69 17.38
CA THR A 67 -25.91 -0.38 18.74
C THR A 67 -27.12 0.56 18.76
N VAL A 68 -27.39 1.30 17.67
CA VAL A 68 -28.52 2.25 17.58
C VAL A 68 -29.78 1.58 17.02
N ASP A 69 -29.66 0.54 16.18
CA ASP A 69 -30.81 -0.25 15.70
C ASP A 69 -31.33 -1.30 16.71
N ALA A 70 -30.80 -1.32 17.94
CA ALA A 70 -31.18 -2.27 19.00
C ALA A 70 -32.00 -1.64 20.15
N GLU A 71 -32.44 -0.38 20.00
CA GLU A 71 -33.35 0.31 20.93
C GLU A 71 -34.80 0.34 20.43
#